data_AF-A0A9W6TW68-F1
#
_entry.id   AF-A0A9W6TW68-F1
#
_cell.length_a   1.000
_cell.length_b   1.000
_cell.length_c   1.000
_cell.angle_alpha   90.00
_cell.angle_beta   90.00
_cell.angle_gamma   90.00
#
_symmetry.space_group_name_H-M   'P 1'
#
loop_
_entity.id
_entity.type
_entity.pdbx_description
1 polymer ?
#
loop_
_entity_poly.entity_id
_entity_poly.type
_entity_poly.pdbx_seq_one_letter_code
_entity_poly.pdbx_strand_id
1 'polypeptide(L)'
;MVQQPRCRSIYQGYQAQRERFDLDMFSDGVSLPGLSQKVMYQTCFNNLQYPDKAPANTFQFPAQRMGGNKSQDAKAEREFGMALDHLDTLLQKQKYLCGLCYCQLTADTASADRINNKLGHIDGNILVSCIKCNTGRKDMSLKGFRYKKLLEFNSDRLVYSIDKEEKDIYVKMKANIAGGPSIIFNRYAKRNETKIRGGKLCKKIIGYDANALYLWALGNDMPCGRLTTIEAYDGIVEDIVADKIFGFLECDIQTPDHLKDYFSKMTPIFKITLIDCADESVIGHHMFKYNEARKQSRAKPVRKLIGSYFDVKILIYAPMLKWYLSHGLHISKTYCFIKASSHKAFDPFIKAVSNARREGDVDKSKAMIAEMMKLVGNSAFGRSGMDMSKHKEVKYESNDKAIKSKIEHFTFHGLEELNDSCEIRDEKASSQQQESDPFIDCYLSAR
;
A
#
# COMPACT_ATOMS: atom_id res chain seq x y z
N MET A 1 17.92 28.85 -23.92
CA MET A 1 17.50 28.27 -22.62
C MET A 1 18.18 26.92 -22.46
N VAL A 2 19.25 26.86 -21.67
CA VAL A 2 20.04 25.65 -21.43
C VAL A 2 19.29 24.80 -20.41
N GLN A 3 18.62 23.72 -20.85
CA GLN A 3 18.12 22.70 -19.92
C GLN A 3 19.32 22.07 -19.21
N GLN A 4 19.32 22.11 -17.87
CA GLN A 4 20.38 21.57 -17.05
C GLN A 4 20.63 20.07 -17.37
N PRO A 5 21.88 19.58 -17.36
CA PRO A 5 22.23 18.19 -17.69
C PRO A 5 21.46 17.12 -16.90
N ARG A 6 21.03 17.44 -15.67
CA ARG A 6 20.20 16.54 -14.83
C ARG A 6 18.84 16.22 -15.45
N CYS A 7 18.15 17.17 -16.07
CA CYS A 7 16.81 16.93 -16.63
C CYS A 7 16.82 15.95 -17.81
N ARG A 8 17.88 15.96 -18.63
CA ARG A 8 18.02 15.06 -19.79
C ARG A 8 18.22 13.61 -19.36
N SER A 9 19.04 13.37 -18.33
CA SER A 9 19.28 12.03 -17.77
C SER A 9 18.04 11.43 -17.11
N ILE A 10 17.25 12.26 -16.42
CA ILE A 10 16.00 11.84 -15.78
C ILE A 10 14.98 11.45 -16.86
N TYR A 11 14.82 12.26 -17.91
CA TYR A 11 13.89 12.00 -19.02
C TYR A 11 14.24 10.73 -19.82
N GLN A 12 15.50 10.55 -20.19
CA GLN A 12 15.97 9.31 -20.86
C GLN A 12 15.70 8.08 -20.00
N GLY A 13 15.90 8.24 -18.70
CA GLY A 13 15.60 7.21 -17.75
C GLY A 13 14.11 6.85 -17.66
N TYR A 14 13.23 7.86 -17.59
CA TYR A 14 11.78 7.62 -17.64
C TYR A 14 11.37 6.83 -18.87
N GLN A 15 11.91 7.17 -20.05
CA GLN A 15 11.62 6.44 -21.29
C GLN A 15 12.11 4.99 -21.25
N ALA A 16 13.34 4.76 -20.77
CA ALA A 16 13.88 3.40 -20.63
C ALA A 16 13.07 2.51 -19.66
N GLN A 17 12.53 3.08 -18.58
CA GLN A 17 11.66 2.35 -17.65
C GLN A 17 10.31 2.01 -18.29
N ARG A 18 9.76 2.93 -19.08
CA ARG A 18 8.49 2.71 -19.79
C ARG A 18 8.59 1.64 -20.85
N GLU A 19 9.67 1.63 -21.63
CA GLU A 19 9.96 0.56 -22.59
C GLU A 19 10.19 -0.78 -21.88
N ARG A 20 10.91 -0.79 -20.76
CA ARG A 20 11.21 -2.00 -19.99
C ARG A 20 9.98 -2.65 -19.35
N PHE A 21 9.02 -1.83 -18.90
CA PHE A 21 7.83 -2.29 -18.18
C PHE A 21 6.53 -2.21 -19.00
N ASP A 22 6.61 -1.84 -20.28
CA ASP A 22 5.46 -1.73 -21.20
C ASP A 22 4.37 -0.77 -20.68
N LEU A 23 4.79 0.48 -20.39
CA LEU A 23 3.97 1.53 -19.75
C LEU A 23 3.67 2.73 -20.68
N ASP A 24 2.39 3.13 -20.76
CA ASP A 24 1.92 4.24 -21.61
C ASP A 24 2.11 5.64 -20.98
N MET A 25 2.34 6.68 -21.79
CA MET A 25 2.74 8.01 -21.30
C MET A 25 1.56 8.81 -20.73
N PHE A 26 0.40 8.59 -21.32
CA PHE A 26 -0.80 9.40 -21.09
C PHE A 26 -1.73 8.72 -20.09
N SER A 27 -1.63 7.40 -19.94
CA SER A 27 -2.38 6.61 -18.95
C SER A 27 -1.52 6.10 -17.78
N ASP A 28 -0.19 5.97 -17.92
CA ASP A 28 0.67 5.27 -16.94
C ASP A 28 1.71 6.08 -16.15
N GLY A 29 1.50 7.38 -16.02
CA GLY A 29 2.10 8.17 -14.94
C GLY A 29 2.92 9.36 -15.41
N VAL A 30 2.39 10.56 -15.13
CA VAL A 30 3.00 11.85 -15.45
C VAL A 30 4.17 12.19 -14.50
N SER A 31 4.38 11.42 -13.41
CA SER A 31 5.42 11.67 -12.40
C SER A 31 6.16 10.40 -11.97
N LEU A 32 7.44 10.52 -11.61
CA LEU A 32 8.27 9.41 -11.08
C LEU A 32 7.65 8.68 -9.90
N PRO A 33 7.06 9.34 -8.89
CA PRO A 33 6.42 8.62 -7.79
C PRO A 33 5.26 7.73 -8.28
N GLY A 34 4.44 8.24 -9.21
CA GLY A 34 3.36 7.46 -9.82
C GLY A 34 3.88 6.28 -10.63
N LEU A 35 4.86 6.53 -11.51
CA LEU A 35 5.52 5.48 -12.28
C LEU A 35 6.15 4.41 -11.38
N SER A 36 6.81 4.82 -10.31
CA SER A 36 7.48 3.91 -9.38
C SER A 36 6.49 3.01 -8.64
N GLN A 37 5.34 3.54 -8.26
CA GLN A 37 4.24 2.77 -7.67
C GLN A 37 3.68 1.74 -8.67
N LYS A 38 3.47 2.12 -9.94
CA LYS A 38 3.03 1.19 -10.98
C LYS A 38 4.04 0.07 -11.19
N VAL A 39 5.32 0.40 -11.36
CA VAL A 39 6.41 -0.57 -11.50
C VAL A 39 6.43 -1.53 -10.31
N MET A 40 6.27 -1.02 -9.09
CA MET A 40 6.21 -1.85 -7.88
C MET A 40 5.05 -2.85 -7.96
N TYR A 41 3.81 -2.40 -8.18
CA TYR A 41 2.65 -3.30 -8.22
C TYR A 41 2.71 -4.28 -9.40
N GLN A 42 3.11 -3.83 -10.59
CA GLN A 42 3.28 -4.71 -11.76
C GLN A 42 4.31 -5.82 -11.51
N THR A 43 5.46 -5.46 -10.93
CA THR A 43 6.50 -6.44 -10.59
C THR A 43 5.97 -7.48 -9.60
N CYS A 44 5.09 -7.08 -8.68
CA CYS A 44 4.48 -7.98 -7.72
C CYS A 44 3.37 -8.84 -8.36
N PHE A 45 2.55 -8.28 -9.24
CA PHE A 45 1.46 -9.00 -9.92
C PHE A 45 1.96 -10.04 -10.94
N ASN A 46 3.18 -9.92 -11.41
CA ASN A 46 3.81 -10.97 -12.21
C ASN A 46 4.06 -12.27 -11.41
N ASN A 47 3.96 -12.24 -10.08
CA ASN A 47 4.16 -13.39 -9.19
C ASN A 47 2.88 -13.84 -8.47
N LEU A 48 1.70 -13.55 -9.03
CA LEU A 48 0.43 -14.05 -8.50
C LEU A 48 0.40 -15.58 -8.50
N GLN A 49 -0.14 -16.15 -7.43
CA GLN A 49 -0.38 -17.59 -7.34
C GLN A 49 -1.63 -17.93 -8.16
N TYR A 50 -1.60 -19.08 -8.83
CA TYR A 50 -2.75 -19.57 -9.59
C TYR A 50 -3.48 -20.66 -8.78
N PRO A 51 -4.82 -20.73 -8.88
CA PRO A 51 -5.56 -21.84 -8.30
C PRO A 51 -5.06 -23.18 -8.85
N ASP A 52 -5.15 -24.23 -8.02
CA ASP A 52 -4.88 -25.59 -8.45
C ASP A 52 -5.80 -25.97 -9.62
N LYS A 53 -5.24 -26.70 -10.58
CA LYS A 53 -5.91 -27.20 -11.79
C LYS A 53 -6.04 -28.72 -11.78
N ALA A 54 -6.01 -29.34 -10.60
CA ALA A 54 -6.35 -30.74 -10.40
C ALA A 54 -7.75 -31.04 -10.98
N PRO A 55 -7.89 -32.04 -11.86
CA PRO A 55 -9.18 -32.40 -12.45
C PRO A 55 -10.26 -32.68 -11.40
N ALA A 56 -11.52 -32.32 -11.69
CA ALA A 56 -12.65 -32.75 -10.86
C ALA A 56 -13.20 -34.11 -11.31
N ASN A 57 -14.14 -34.65 -10.53
CA ASN A 57 -14.87 -35.87 -10.89
C ASN A 57 -15.67 -35.66 -12.18
N THR A 58 -15.75 -36.72 -12.98
CA THR A 58 -16.47 -36.71 -14.25
C THR A 58 -17.98 -36.67 -14.01
N PHE A 59 -18.70 -35.89 -14.83
CA PHE A 59 -20.16 -35.85 -14.85
C PHE A 59 -20.67 -35.40 -16.23
N GLN A 60 -21.95 -35.62 -16.51
CA GLN A 60 -22.62 -35.10 -17.70
C GLN A 60 -23.33 -33.77 -17.39
N PHE A 61 -23.31 -32.85 -18.33
CA PHE A 61 -23.92 -31.54 -18.15
C PHE A 61 -25.45 -31.67 -17.97
N PRO A 62 -26.04 -31.03 -16.94
CA PRO A 62 -27.48 -31.19 -16.67
C PRO A 62 -28.35 -30.61 -17.78
N ALA A 63 -29.10 -31.47 -18.47
CA ALA A 63 -30.00 -31.08 -19.56
C ALA A 63 -31.04 -30.03 -19.16
N GLN A 64 -31.51 -30.07 -17.91
CA GLN A 64 -32.49 -29.12 -17.38
C GLN A 64 -32.02 -27.65 -17.46
N ARG A 65 -30.70 -27.40 -17.41
CA ARG A 65 -30.14 -26.04 -17.51
C ARG A 65 -30.27 -25.44 -18.90
N MET A 66 -30.41 -26.27 -19.94
CA MET A 66 -30.57 -25.81 -21.32
C MET A 66 -31.85 -24.98 -21.51
N GLY A 67 -32.95 -25.38 -20.84
CA GLY A 67 -34.22 -24.66 -20.92
C GLY A 67 -34.11 -23.23 -20.41
N GLY A 68 -33.36 -23.01 -19.32
CA GLY A 68 -33.10 -21.68 -18.79
C GLY A 68 -32.30 -20.81 -19.75
N ASN A 69 -31.26 -21.36 -20.38
CA ASN A 69 -30.42 -20.64 -21.33
C ASN A 69 -31.20 -20.24 -22.60
N LYS A 70 -32.03 -21.15 -23.12
CA LYS A 70 -32.90 -20.89 -24.27
C LYS A 70 -33.88 -19.75 -24.01
N SER A 71 -34.53 -19.75 -22.84
CA SER A 71 -35.45 -18.67 -22.46
C SER A 71 -34.74 -17.32 -22.29
N GLN A 72 -33.50 -17.32 -21.78
CA GLN A 72 -32.71 -16.09 -21.64
C GLN A 72 -32.32 -15.48 -22.99
N ASP A 73 -31.92 -16.30 -23.96
CA ASP A 73 -31.54 -15.80 -25.28
C ASP A 73 -32.75 -15.36 -26.09
N ALA A 74 -33.88 -16.08 -26.00
CA ALA A 74 -35.13 -15.64 -26.61
C ALA A 74 -35.59 -14.27 -26.10
N LYS A 75 -35.51 -14.03 -24.78
CA LYS A 75 -35.86 -12.73 -24.17
C LYS A 75 -34.94 -11.59 -24.62
N ALA A 76 -33.69 -11.90 -24.95
CA ALA A 76 -32.68 -10.93 -25.36
C ALA A 76 -32.49 -10.88 -26.89
N GLU A 77 -33.38 -11.52 -27.65
CA GLU A 77 -33.32 -11.60 -29.12
C GLU A 77 -32.00 -12.14 -29.67
N ARG A 78 -31.44 -13.17 -29.01
CA ARG A 78 -30.20 -13.84 -29.41
C ARG A 78 -30.46 -15.25 -29.94
N GLU A 79 -29.57 -15.69 -30.83
CA GLU A 79 -29.59 -17.04 -31.38
C GLU A 79 -29.27 -18.10 -30.31
N PHE A 80 -29.95 -19.24 -30.37
CA PHE A 80 -29.70 -20.39 -29.51
C PHE A 80 -29.44 -21.63 -30.36
N GLY A 81 -28.28 -22.25 -30.18
CA GLY A 81 -27.80 -23.38 -30.99
C GLY A 81 -26.76 -24.23 -30.25
N MET A 82 -26.87 -24.33 -28.94
CA MET A 82 -25.97 -25.10 -28.08
C MET A 82 -26.38 -26.58 -28.01
N ALA A 83 -25.44 -27.51 -28.19
CA ALA A 83 -25.66 -28.94 -28.03
C ALA A 83 -25.19 -29.48 -26.67
N LEU A 84 -25.87 -30.49 -26.12
CA LEU A 84 -25.43 -31.15 -24.87
C LEU A 84 -24.09 -31.87 -25.05
N ASP A 85 -23.91 -32.57 -26.17
CA ASP A 85 -22.65 -33.25 -26.50
C ASP A 85 -21.48 -32.25 -26.58
N HIS A 86 -21.75 -31.03 -27.04
CA HIS A 86 -20.75 -29.95 -27.06
C HIS A 86 -20.36 -29.53 -25.63
N LEU A 87 -21.33 -29.39 -24.72
CA LEU A 87 -21.07 -29.06 -23.32
C LEU A 87 -20.29 -30.16 -22.59
N ASP A 88 -20.60 -31.43 -22.84
CA ASP A 88 -19.85 -32.57 -22.28
C ASP A 88 -18.41 -32.61 -22.83
N THR A 89 -18.24 -32.31 -24.12
CA THR A 89 -16.91 -32.15 -24.73
C THR A 89 -16.13 -30.99 -24.08
N LEU A 90 -16.79 -29.86 -23.79
CA LEU A 90 -16.16 -28.74 -23.10
C LEU A 90 -15.79 -29.08 -21.65
N LEU A 91 -16.65 -29.80 -20.91
CA LEU A 91 -16.35 -30.28 -19.56
C LEU A 91 -15.07 -31.13 -19.54
N GLN A 92 -14.95 -32.10 -20.46
CA GLN A 92 -13.75 -32.93 -20.59
C GLN A 92 -12.51 -32.08 -20.92
N LYS A 93 -12.60 -31.19 -21.92
CA LYS A 93 -11.49 -30.29 -22.30
C LYS A 93 -11.05 -29.38 -21.15
N GLN A 94 -11.99 -28.94 -20.31
CA GLN A 94 -11.75 -28.10 -19.15
C GLN A 94 -11.41 -28.89 -17.87
N LYS A 95 -11.26 -30.22 -17.95
CA LYS A 95 -11.00 -31.09 -16.79
C LYS A 95 -12.04 -30.93 -15.66
N TYR A 96 -13.28 -30.63 -16.04
CA TYR A 96 -14.39 -30.39 -15.12
C TYR A 96 -14.13 -29.23 -14.15
N LEU A 97 -13.36 -28.24 -14.59
CA LEU A 97 -13.08 -27.01 -13.84
C LEU A 97 -13.85 -25.83 -14.41
N CYS A 98 -14.21 -24.90 -13.53
CA CYS A 98 -14.74 -23.61 -13.94
C CYS A 98 -13.74 -22.89 -14.83
N GLY A 99 -14.13 -22.53 -16.05
CA GLY A 99 -13.28 -21.81 -16.98
C GLY A 99 -12.89 -20.40 -16.53
N LEU A 100 -13.42 -19.89 -15.40
CA LEU A 100 -13.16 -18.54 -14.88
C LEU A 100 -12.35 -18.54 -13.59
N CYS A 101 -12.72 -19.35 -12.60
CA CYS A 101 -12.06 -19.41 -11.29
C CYS A 101 -11.33 -20.72 -11.00
N TYR A 102 -11.41 -21.70 -11.90
CA TYR A 102 -10.82 -23.05 -11.74
C TYR A 102 -11.35 -23.88 -10.57
N CYS A 103 -12.44 -23.47 -9.89
CA CYS A 103 -13.07 -24.35 -8.91
C CYS A 103 -13.58 -25.63 -9.59
N GLN A 104 -13.53 -26.74 -8.85
CA GLN A 104 -14.08 -28.01 -9.31
C GLN A 104 -15.59 -27.90 -9.53
N LEU A 105 -16.04 -28.39 -10.68
CA LEU A 105 -17.45 -28.38 -11.04
C LEU A 105 -18.11 -29.71 -10.67
N THR A 106 -19.41 -29.62 -10.45
CA THR A 106 -20.34 -30.74 -10.30
C THR A 106 -21.56 -30.45 -11.18
N ALA A 107 -22.44 -31.44 -11.36
CA ALA A 107 -23.71 -31.24 -12.02
C ALA A 107 -24.52 -30.06 -11.42
N ASP A 108 -24.44 -29.87 -10.11
CA ASP A 108 -25.19 -28.82 -9.41
C ASP A 108 -24.54 -27.43 -9.51
N THR A 109 -23.26 -27.36 -9.82
CA THR A 109 -22.50 -26.09 -9.83
C THR A 109 -22.12 -25.61 -11.23
N ALA A 110 -22.18 -26.46 -12.24
CA ALA A 110 -21.84 -26.13 -13.62
C ALA A 110 -22.90 -25.25 -14.30
N SER A 111 -22.45 -24.38 -15.19
CA SER A 111 -23.28 -23.51 -16.02
C SER A 111 -22.61 -23.27 -17.38
N ALA A 112 -23.41 -22.98 -18.40
CA ALA A 112 -22.92 -22.57 -19.71
C ALA A 112 -22.83 -21.04 -19.70
N ASP A 113 -21.63 -20.52 -19.94
CA ASP A 113 -21.32 -19.10 -19.91
C ASP A 113 -20.91 -18.64 -21.30
N ARG A 114 -21.46 -17.51 -21.74
CA ARG A 114 -21.18 -16.98 -23.08
C ARG A 114 -19.78 -16.39 -23.14
N ILE A 115 -19.00 -16.75 -24.14
CA ILE A 115 -17.69 -16.15 -24.39
C ILE A 115 -17.86 -14.68 -24.79
N ASN A 116 -18.74 -14.43 -25.77
CA ASN A 116 -19.17 -13.10 -26.17
C ASN A 116 -20.62 -12.88 -25.73
N ASN A 117 -20.83 -11.90 -24.84
CA ASN A 117 -22.15 -11.56 -24.30
C ASN A 117 -23.12 -10.99 -25.33
N LYS A 118 -22.62 -10.52 -26.49
CA LYS A 118 -23.44 -10.02 -27.60
C LYS A 118 -24.05 -11.14 -28.44
N LEU A 119 -23.46 -12.33 -28.42
CA LEU A 119 -23.96 -13.53 -29.10
C LEU A 119 -24.73 -14.39 -28.09
N GLY A 120 -25.62 -15.26 -28.56
CA GLY A 120 -26.35 -16.19 -27.68
C GLY A 120 -25.57 -17.47 -27.39
N HIS A 121 -26.22 -18.45 -26.76
CA HIS A 121 -25.65 -19.76 -26.49
C HIS A 121 -25.65 -20.60 -27.77
N ILE A 122 -24.58 -20.48 -28.54
CA ILE A 122 -24.28 -21.26 -29.74
C ILE A 122 -22.97 -22.02 -29.54
N ASP A 123 -22.84 -23.19 -30.16
CA ASP A 123 -21.60 -23.95 -30.12
C ASP A 123 -20.42 -23.10 -30.60
N GLY A 124 -19.30 -23.14 -29.86
CA GLY A 124 -18.14 -22.27 -30.09
C GLY A 124 -18.20 -20.89 -29.40
N ASN A 125 -19.35 -20.44 -28.89
CA ASN A 125 -19.47 -19.23 -28.06
C ASN A 125 -19.67 -19.55 -26.56
N ILE A 126 -19.34 -20.76 -26.11
CA ILE A 126 -19.61 -21.21 -24.74
C ILE A 126 -18.32 -21.60 -24.02
N LEU A 127 -18.24 -21.19 -22.76
CA LEU A 127 -17.29 -21.62 -21.76
C LEU A 127 -18.07 -22.27 -20.62
N VAL A 128 -17.65 -23.43 -20.12
CA VAL A 128 -18.29 -23.97 -18.93
C VAL A 128 -17.75 -23.24 -17.70
N SER A 129 -18.61 -22.63 -16.89
CA SER A 129 -18.22 -21.93 -15.67
C SER A 129 -19.10 -22.33 -14.49
N CYS A 130 -18.67 -22.06 -13.26
CA CYS A 130 -19.55 -22.26 -12.12
C CYS A 130 -20.63 -21.18 -12.10
N ILE A 131 -21.82 -21.52 -11.59
CA ILE A 131 -22.98 -20.58 -11.53
C ILE A 131 -22.58 -19.24 -10.90
N LYS A 132 -21.83 -19.27 -9.80
CA LYS A 132 -21.36 -18.06 -9.12
C LYS A 132 -20.53 -17.15 -10.03
N CYS A 133 -19.67 -17.73 -10.87
CA CYS A 133 -18.88 -16.95 -11.82
C CYS A 133 -19.72 -16.42 -12.97
N ASN A 134 -20.60 -17.25 -13.56
CA ASN A 134 -21.50 -16.82 -14.63
C ASN A 134 -22.38 -15.64 -14.21
N THR A 135 -23.06 -15.76 -13.07
CA THR A 135 -23.88 -14.69 -12.50
C THR A 135 -23.05 -13.46 -12.12
N GLY A 136 -21.86 -13.68 -11.55
CA GLY A 136 -20.98 -12.59 -11.13
C GLY A 136 -20.31 -11.84 -12.28
N ARG A 137 -20.09 -12.49 -13.44
CA ARG A 137 -19.41 -11.90 -14.60
C ARG A 137 -20.23 -10.81 -15.26
N LYS A 138 -21.56 -10.92 -15.24
CA LYS A 138 -22.47 -9.98 -15.92
C LYS A 138 -22.02 -9.80 -17.38
N ASP A 139 -21.72 -8.57 -17.77
CA ASP A 139 -21.26 -8.16 -19.09
C ASP A 139 -19.73 -8.12 -19.25
N MET A 140 -18.96 -8.31 -18.18
CA MET A 140 -17.49 -8.24 -18.20
C MET A 140 -16.87 -9.25 -19.17
N SER A 141 -15.76 -8.87 -19.81
CA SER A 141 -14.99 -9.78 -20.67
C SER A 141 -14.47 -10.98 -19.87
N LEU A 142 -14.32 -12.14 -20.51
CA LEU A 142 -13.75 -13.33 -19.86
C LEU A 142 -12.35 -13.03 -19.29
N LYS A 143 -11.54 -12.29 -20.03
CA LYS A 143 -10.17 -11.93 -19.64
C LYS A 143 -10.18 -11.06 -18.37
N GLY A 144 -10.98 -9.99 -18.36
CA GLY A 144 -11.11 -9.11 -17.21
C GLY A 144 -11.65 -9.85 -15.98
N PHE A 145 -12.68 -10.68 -16.16
CA PHE A 145 -13.25 -11.43 -15.04
C PHE A 145 -12.32 -12.53 -14.51
N ARG A 146 -11.59 -13.24 -15.37
CA ARG A 146 -10.54 -14.18 -14.95
C ARG A 146 -9.46 -13.48 -14.13
N TYR A 147 -9.02 -12.30 -14.58
CA TYR A 147 -8.04 -11.52 -13.84
C TYR A 147 -8.59 -11.07 -12.48
N LYS A 148 -9.84 -10.58 -12.42
CA LYS A 148 -10.52 -10.29 -11.16
C LYS A 148 -10.54 -11.50 -10.23
N LYS A 149 -10.88 -12.69 -10.73
CA LYS A 149 -10.87 -13.94 -9.94
C LYS A 149 -9.47 -14.34 -9.47
N LEU A 150 -8.43 -14.07 -10.26
CA LEU A 150 -7.04 -14.28 -9.87
C LEU A 150 -6.64 -13.34 -8.73
N LEU A 151 -7.05 -12.07 -8.77
CA LEU A 151 -6.82 -11.12 -7.69
C LEU A 151 -7.59 -11.51 -6.42
N GLU A 152 -8.85 -11.92 -6.54
CA GLU A 152 -9.64 -12.45 -5.42
C GLU A 152 -8.97 -13.68 -4.78
N PHE A 153 -8.41 -14.60 -5.59
CA PHE A 153 -7.68 -15.77 -5.09
C PHE A 153 -6.40 -15.40 -4.32
N ASN A 154 -5.79 -14.27 -4.65
CA ASN A 154 -4.60 -13.77 -3.98
C ASN A 154 -4.90 -12.67 -2.96
N SER A 155 -6.16 -12.43 -2.60
CA SER A 155 -6.53 -11.24 -1.82
C SER A 155 -5.77 -11.13 -0.51
N ASP A 156 -5.51 -12.26 0.17
CA ASP A 156 -4.70 -12.30 1.39
C ASP A 156 -3.24 -11.87 1.19
N ARG A 157 -2.71 -11.95 -0.03
CA ARG A 157 -1.32 -11.61 -0.40
C ARG A 157 -1.15 -10.22 -1.00
N LEU A 158 -2.25 -9.53 -1.30
CA LEU A 158 -2.23 -8.20 -1.90
C LEU A 158 -2.24 -7.12 -0.82
N VAL A 159 -1.54 -6.01 -1.09
CA VAL A 159 -1.64 -4.81 -0.27
C VAL A 159 -2.73 -3.92 -0.87
N TYR A 160 -3.79 -3.68 -0.11
CA TYR A 160 -4.89 -2.81 -0.50
C TYR A 160 -4.68 -1.39 -0.01
N SER A 161 -5.16 -0.42 -0.79
CA SER A 161 -5.34 0.94 -0.30
C SER A 161 -6.42 0.95 0.77
N ILE A 162 -6.20 1.71 1.85
CA ILE A 162 -7.20 1.92 2.89
C ILE A 162 -8.25 2.87 2.34
N ASP A 163 -9.51 2.42 2.30
CA ASP A 163 -10.61 3.18 1.73
C ASP A 163 -11.64 3.61 2.78
N LYS A 164 -12.81 4.06 2.31
CA LYS A 164 -13.88 4.58 3.16
C LYS A 164 -14.43 3.53 4.14
N GLU A 165 -14.40 2.25 3.77
CA GLU A 165 -14.83 1.16 4.66
C GLU A 165 -13.90 1.01 5.86
N GLU A 166 -12.64 1.39 5.71
CA GLU A 166 -11.56 1.25 6.70
C GLU A 166 -11.16 2.62 7.31
N LYS A 167 -12.06 3.62 7.28
CA LYS A 167 -11.76 5.00 7.70
C LYS A 167 -11.19 5.13 9.12
N ASP A 168 -11.64 4.30 10.06
CA ASP A 168 -11.19 4.37 11.46
C ASP A 168 -9.77 3.81 11.61
N ILE A 169 -9.43 2.80 10.80
CA ILE A 169 -8.08 2.28 10.65
C ILE A 169 -7.17 3.35 10.03
N TYR A 170 -7.64 4.06 8.99
CA TYR A 170 -6.90 5.16 8.38
C TYR A 170 -6.51 6.24 9.41
N VAL A 171 -7.46 6.66 10.27
CA VAL A 171 -7.20 7.67 11.31
C VAL A 171 -6.13 7.18 12.30
N LYS A 172 -6.23 5.93 12.76
CA LYS A 172 -5.24 5.33 13.67
C LYS A 172 -3.86 5.22 13.04
N MET A 173 -3.77 4.72 11.81
CA MET A 173 -2.50 4.63 11.08
C MET A 173 -1.89 6.00 10.85
N LYS A 174 -2.67 6.97 10.37
CA LYS A 174 -2.20 8.35 10.13
C LYS A 174 -1.64 9.01 11.39
N ALA A 175 -2.24 8.77 12.56
CA ALA A 175 -1.75 9.29 13.83
C ALA A 175 -0.40 8.68 14.25
N ASN A 176 -0.07 7.48 13.76
CA ASN A 176 1.12 6.70 14.15
C ASN A 176 2.18 6.61 13.04
N ILE A 177 1.92 7.09 11.82
CA ILE A 177 2.93 7.21 10.76
C ILE A 177 3.90 8.34 11.13
N ALA A 178 5.18 7.96 11.22
CA ALA A 178 6.28 8.88 11.47
C ALA A 178 7.36 8.74 10.38
N GLY A 179 8.12 9.82 10.18
CA GLY A 179 9.33 9.77 9.36
C GLY A 179 10.51 9.15 10.12
N GLY A 180 11.66 9.08 9.48
CA GLY A 180 12.90 8.64 10.12
C GLY A 180 13.30 9.57 11.28
N PRO A 181 13.75 9.02 12.42
CA PRO A 181 14.21 9.84 13.54
C PRO A 181 15.58 10.48 13.24
N SER A 182 15.62 11.81 13.28
CA SER A 182 16.87 12.59 13.17
C SER A 182 17.32 13.01 14.56
N ILE A 183 18.26 12.27 15.16
CA ILE A 183 18.66 12.44 16.56
C ILE A 183 20.12 12.87 16.68
N ILE A 184 20.37 13.89 17.50
CA ILE A 184 21.72 14.35 17.85
C ILE A 184 22.02 13.88 19.28
N PHE A 185 22.85 12.85 19.42
CA PHE A 185 23.24 12.33 20.74
C PHE A 185 24.37 13.12 21.40
N ASN A 186 25.33 13.60 20.61
CA ASN A 186 26.46 14.42 21.07
C ASN A 186 26.71 15.54 20.06
N ARG A 187 26.86 16.78 20.54
CA ARG A 187 27.10 17.95 19.67
C ARG A 187 28.54 18.07 19.18
N TYR A 188 29.49 17.46 19.90
CA TYR A 188 30.90 17.57 19.60
C TYR A 188 31.66 16.32 20.01
N ALA A 189 32.52 15.84 19.11
CA ALA A 189 33.52 14.83 19.41
C ALA A 189 34.77 15.09 18.56
N LYS A 190 35.93 15.09 19.18
CA LYS A 190 37.23 15.24 18.53
C LYS A 190 38.19 14.15 18.96
N ARG A 191 38.86 13.58 17.96
CA ARG A 191 39.88 12.54 18.16
C ARG A 191 40.99 13.07 19.06
N ASN A 192 41.39 12.26 20.03
CA ASN A 192 42.40 12.53 21.05
C ASN A 192 42.10 13.67 22.02
N GLU A 193 40.87 14.22 22.02
CA GLU A 193 40.50 15.34 22.90
C GLU A 193 39.23 15.03 23.70
N THR A 194 38.16 14.60 23.03
CA THR A 194 36.90 14.31 23.70
C THR A 194 36.96 12.99 24.47
N LYS A 195 36.56 13.02 25.74
CA LYS A 195 36.35 11.82 26.56
C LYS A 195 34.93 11.27 26.36
N ILE A 196 34.80 9.97 26.15
CA ILE A 196 33.55 9.24 25.88
C ILE A 196 33.43 8.00 26.80
N ARG A 197 32.20 7.53 27.07
CA ARG A 197 31.90 6.25 27.77
C ARG A 197 32.75 6.01 29.04
N GLY A 198 32.54 6.79 30.09
CA GLY A 198 33.29 6.64 31.34
C GLY A 198 34.72 7.19 31.29
N GLY A 199 34.95 8.25 30.50
CA GLY A 199 36.22 8.99 30.51
C GLY A 199 37.27 8.55 29.49
N LYS A 200 36.99 7.54 28.64
CA LYS A 200 37.93 7.03 27.63
C LYS A 200 38.13 8.04 26.50
N LEU A 201 39.36 8.24 26.06
CA LEU A 201 39.64 9.20 24.99
C LEU A 201 39.11 8.69 23.63
N CYS A 202 38.40 9.55 22.89
CA CYS A 202 37.94 9.24 21.54
C CYS A 202 39.14 9.04 20.60
N LYS A 203 39.28 7.86 19.99
CA LYS A 203 40.42 7.55 19.09
C LYS A 203 40.06 7.55 17.60
N LYS A 204 38.79 7.33 17.26
CA LYS A 204 38.31 7.25 15.89
C LYS A 204 36.84 7.64 15.84
N ILE A 205 36.43 8.29 14.75
CA ILE A 205 35.04 8.61 14.43
C ILE A 205 34.73 7.86 13.14
N ILE A 206 33.64 7.09 13.13
CA ILE A 206 33.21 6.28 11.98
C ILE A 206 31.75 6.60 11.71
N GLY A 207 31.39 6.82 10.45
CA GLY A 207 30.01 6.90 9.99
C GLY A 207 29.59 5.58 9.37
N TYR A 208 28.37 5.15 9.67
CA TYR A 208 27.73 3.99 9.04
C TYR A 208 26.44 4.47 8.38
N ASP A 209 26.14 3.90 7.22
CA ASP A 209 24.90 4.15 6.49
C ASP A 209 24.25 2.81 6.14
N ALA A 210 22.92 2.75 6.23
CA ALA A 210 22.18 1.54 5.92
C ALA A 210 21.93 1.45 4.42
N ASN A 211 22.35 0.32 3.82
CA ASN A 211 22.09 0.07 2.42
C ASN A 211 20.59 -0.07 2.15
N ALA A 212 19.98 0.98 1.59
CA ALA A 212 18.57 0.99 1.16
C ALA A 212 17.56 0.71 2.27
N LEU A 213 17.66 1.39 3.41
CA LEU A 213 16.86 1.15 4.62
C LEU A 213 15.36 0.93 4.36
N TYR A 214 14.68 1.87 3.68
CA TYR A 214 13.24 1.75 3.42
C TYR A 214 12.90 0.61 2.46
N LEU A 215 13.75 0.36 1.46
CA LEU A 215 13.58 -0.73 0.53
C LEU A 215 13.74 -2.08 1.24
N TRP A 216 14.69 -2.20 2.16
CA TRP A 216 14.83 -3.38 3.01
C TRP A 216 13.60 -3.58 3.88
N ALA A 217 13.09 -2.52 4.52
CA ALA A 217 11.86 -2.58 5.33
C ALA A 217 10.67 -3.10 4.50
N LEU A 218 10.49 -2.59 3.28
CA LEU A 218 9.43 -2.99 2.35
C LEU A 218 9.52 -4.48 1.91
N GLY A 219 10.70 -5.09 1.98
CA GLY A 219 10.92 -6.50 1.67
C GLY A 219 10.65 -7.48 2.82
N ASN A 220 10.32 -6.97 4.01
CA ASN A 220 9.89 -7.81 5.12
C ASN A 220 8.41 -8.16 4.98
N ASP A 221 7.87 -8.85 5.98
CA ASP A 221 6.43 -9.09 6.05
C ASP A 221 5.69 -7.75 6.07
N MET A 222 4.62 -7.67 5.27
CA MET A 222 3.78 -6.49 5.10
C MET A 222 2.33 -6.85 5.44
N PRO A 223 1.53 -5.88 5.91
CA PRO A 223 0.09 -6.06 6.07
C PRO A 223 -0.58 -6.22 4.70
N CYS A 224 -1.08 -7.41 4.44
CA CYS A 224 -1.81 -7.78 3.24
C CYS A 224 -3.25 -8.19 3.56
N GLY A 225 -4.08 -8.27 2.52
CA GLY A 225 -5.52 -8.43 2.67
C GLY A 225 -6.21 -7.15 3.10
N ARG A 226 -7.54 -7.23 3.18
CA ARG A 226 -8.37 -6.18 3.76
C ARG A 226 -8.18 -6.13 5.27
N LEU A 227 -8.06 -4.94 5.82
CA LEU A 227 -7.76 -4.75 7.23
C LEU A 227 -9.06 -4.79 8.03
N THR A 228 -9.01 -5.44 9.20
CA THR A 228 -10.17 -5.52 10.10
C THR A 228 -9.76 -5.19 11.52
N THR A 229 -10.60 -4.45 12.24
CA THR A 229 -10.36 -4.17 13.66
C THR A 229 -11.12 -5.19 14.50
N ILE A 230 -10.43 -5.78 15.47
CA ILE A 230 -11.02 -6.60 16.52
C ILE A 230 -10.69 -6.00 17.89
N GLU A 231 -11.51 -6.30 18.89
CA GLU A 231 -11.18 -5.97 20.29
C GLU A 231 -9.96 -6.76 20.75
N ALA A 232 -9.13 -6.15 21.59
CA ALA A 232 -8.04 -6.88 22.22
C ALA A 232 -8.60 -7.86 23.26
N TYR A 233 -8.14 -9.11 23.22
CA TYR A 233 -8.57 -10.18 24.13
C TYR A 233 -7.41 -10.65 25.01
N ASP A 234 -7.73 -11.31 26.11
CA ASP A 234 -6.73 -11.93 26.98
C ASP A 234 -5.97 -13.03 26.22
N GLY A 235 -4.64 -12.94 26.15
CA GLY A 235 -3.83 -13.85 25.34
C GLY A 235 -3.36 -13.26 24.00
N ILE A 236 -3.82 -12.05 23.62
CA ILE A 236 -3.49 -11.48 22.32
C ILE A 236 -1.99 -11.23 22.12
N VAL A 237 -1.27 -10.90 23.21
CA VAL A 237 0.18 -10.64 23.16
C VAL A 237 0.93 -11.95 22.92
N GLU A 238 0.52 -13.02 23.58
CA GLU A 238 1.05 -14.37 23.43
C GLU A 238 0.83 -14.88 21.99
N ASP A 239 -0.34 -14.62 21.42
CA ASP A 239 -0.66 -14.99 20.04
C ASP A 239 0.14 -14.18 19.01
N ILE A 240 0.46 -12.91 19.29
CA ILE A 240 1.39 -12.12 18.47
C ILE A 240 2.81 -12.71 18.56
N VAL A 241 3.29 -13.00 19.77
CA VAL A 241 4.64 -13.54 20.00
C VAL A 241 4.81 -14.92 19.36
N ALA A 242 3.77 -15.75 19.40
CA ALA A 242 3.71 -17.08 18.79
C ALA A 242 3.37 -17.07 17.28
N ASP A 243 3.32 -15.91 16.63
CA ASP A 243 3.00 -15.75 15.20
C ASP A 243 1.64 -16.33 14.78
N LYS A 244 0.67 -16.44 15.70
CA LYS A 244 -0.70 -16.90 15.39
C LYS A 244 -1.55 -15.80 14.78
N ILE A 245 -1.27 -14.54 15.12
CA ILE A 245 -1.93 -13.38 14.54
C ILE A 245 -0.90 -12.34 14.08
N PHE A 246 -1.29 -11.55 13.08
CA PHE A 246 -0.43 -10.54 12.47
C PHE A 246 -1.22 -9.26 12.20
N GLY A 247 -0.53 -8.11 12.32
CA GLY A 247 -1.16 -6.81 12.20
C GLY A 247 -0.56 -5.78 13.14
N PHE A 248 -1.42 -4.97 13.77
CA PHE A 248 -1.02 -3.87 14.64
C PHE A 248 -1.81 -3.86 15.94
N LEU A 249 -1.12 -3.79 17.08
CA LEU A 249 -1.74 -3.69 18.39
C LEU A 249 -1.75 -2.23 18.86
N GLU A 250 -2.92 -1.72 19.27
CA GLU A 250 -3.01 -0.48 20.01
C GLU A 250 -2.85 -0.75 21.50
N CYS A 251 -1.81 -0.20 22.12
CA CYS A 251 -1.47 -0.48 23.51
C CYS A 251 -0.75 0.68 24.20
N ASP A 252 -0.70 0.62 25.53
CA ASP A 252 0.20 1.41 26.36
C ASP A 252 1.48 0.59 26.57
N ILE A 253 2.64 1.17 26.27
CA ILE A 253 3.94 0.51 26.39
C ILE A 253 4.92 1.38 27.17
N GLN A 254 5.77 0.74 27.97
CA GLN A 254 6.80 1.42 28.76
C GLN A 254 8.10 0.62 28.86
N THR A 255 9.20 1.36 29.02
CA THR A 255 10.52 0.85 29.34
C THR A 255 10.66 0.79 30.87
N PRO A 256 10.83 -0.39 31.47
CA PRO A 256 11.07 -0.52 32.92
C PRO A 256 12.28 0.27 33.40
N ASP A 257 12.25 0.71 34.67
CA ASP A 257 13.29 1.58 35.24
C ASP A 257 14.70 0.99 35.14
N HIS A 258 14.84 -0.31 35.41
CA HIS A 258 16.13 -1.01 35.34
C HIS A 258 16.73 -1.07 33.92
N LEU A 259 15.95 -0.78 32.87
CA LEU A 259 16.42 -0.73 31.48
C LEU A 259 16.63 0.71 30.97
N LYS A 260 16.26 1.73 31.73
CA LYS A 260 16.41 3.12 31.29
C LYS A 260 17.87 3.49 31.06
N ASP A 261 18.79 3.02 31.90
CA ASP A 261 20.22 3.26 31.70
C ASP A 261 20.75 2.61 30.42
N TYR A 262 20.28 1.40 30.08
CA TYR A 262 20.62 0.72 28.84
C TYR A 262 20.14 1.50 27.61
N PHE A 263 18.88 1.96 27.63
CA PHE A 263 18.27 2.74 26.55
C PHE A 263 18.54 4.25 26.63
N SER A 264 19.34 4.71 27.58
CA SER A 264 19.59 6.15 27.84
C SER A 264 20.12 6.91 26.64
N LYS A 265 20.86 6.24 25.76
CA LYS A 265 21.37 6.84 24.52
C LYS A 265 20.27 6.98 23.47
N MET A 266 19.44 5.97 23.31
CA MET A 266 18.39 5.94 22.30
C MET A 266 17.19 5.23 22.91
N THR A 267 16.23 6.05 23.33
CA THR A 267 14.96 5.58 23.85
C THR A 267 14.24 4.76 22.76
N PRO A 268 13.64 3.61 23.12
CA PRO A 268 13.19 2.63 22.14
C PRO A 268 11.87 3.04 21.45
N ILE A 269 11.00 3.80 22.12
CA ILE A 269 9.66 4.11 21.63
C ILE A 269 9.68 5.47 20.94
N PHE A 270 9.23 5.54 19.70
CA PHE A 270 9.14 6.79 18.94
C PHE A 270 7.71 7.30 18.88
N LYS A 271 7.50 8.57 19.21
CA LYS A 271 6.16 9.18 19.19
C LYS A 271 6.16 10.63 18.73
N ILE A 272 5.05 11.04 18.14
CA ILE A 272 4.82 12.43 17.71
C ILE A 272 3.99 13.14 18.78
N THR A 273 4.65 13.97 19.59
CA THR A 273 3.98 14.77 20.62
C THR A 273 4.22 16.27 20.42
N LEU A 274 3.39 17.10 21.05
CA LEU A 274 3.60 18.54 21.13
C LEU A 274 4.76 18.81 22.08
N ILE A 275 5.77 19.52 21.60
CA ILE A 275 6.88 20.01 22.42
C ILE A 275 6.63 21.48 22.69
N ASP A 276 6.14 21.77 23.90
CA ASP A 276 6.04 23.15 24.36
C ASP A 276 7.42 23.66 24.77
N CYS A 277 7.96 24.60 23.98
CA CYS A 277 9.27 25.17 24.24
C CYS A 277 9.24 26.27 25.32
N ALA A 278 8.07 26.58 25.87
CA ALA A 278 7.89 27.45 27.03
C ALA A 278 7.74 26.67 28.34
N ASP A 279 7.72 25.35 28.30
CA ASP A 279 7.68 24.51 29.49
C ASP A 279 9.08 23.95 29.80
N GLU A 280 9.67 24.39 30.90
CA GLU A 280 10.99 23.93 31.35
C GLU A 280 11.04 22.42 31.61
N SER A 281 9.93 21.82 32.08
CA SER A 281 9.85 20.38 32.35
C SER A 281 9.92 19.53 31.07
N VAL A 282 9.56 20.11 29.92
CA VAL A 282 9.51 19.43 28.62
C VAL A 282 10.86 19.48 27.90
N ILE A 283 11.49 20.66 27.83
CA ILE A 283 12.75 20.85 27.07
C ILE A 283 14.00 20.87 27.94
N GLY A 284 13.83 20.88 29.27
CA GLY A 284 14.90 20.94 30.25
C GLY A 284 15.49 22.34 30.42
N HIS A 285 16.04 22.57 31.61
CA HIS A 285 16.56 23.86 32.07
C HIS A 285 17.44 24.61 31.05
N HIS A 286 18.42 23.90 30.47
CA HIS A 286 19.36 24.50 29.53
C HIS A 286 18.66 25.01 28.26
N MET A 287 17.81 24.19 27.64
CA MET A 287 17.12 24.59 26.41
C MET A 287 16.04 25.63 26.68
N PHE A 288 15.41 25.59 27.86
CA PHE A 288 14.47 26.62 28.31
C PHE A 288 15.15 27.98 28.41
N LYS A 289 16.27 28.09 29.14
CA LYS A 289 17.08 29.32 29.21
C LYS A 289 17.57 29.78 27.84
N TYR A 290 18.02 28.86 27.00
CA TYR A 290 18.42 29.18 25.63
C TYR A 290 17.26 29.74 24.81
N ASN A 291 16.06 29.18 24.96
CA ASN A 291 14.87 29.67 24.27
C ASN A 291 14.49 31.07 24.77
N GLU A 292 14.40 31.27 26.09
CA GLU A 292 14.16 32.58 26.74
C GLU A 292 15.10 33.68 26.21
N ALA A 293 16.40 33.38 26.11
CA ALA A 293 17.41 34.32 25.63
C ALA A 293 17.19 34.81 24.19
N ARG A 294 16.39 34.09 23.38
CA ARG A 294 16.06 34.47 21.99
C ARG A 294 14.96 35.53 21.89
N LYS A 295 14.32 35.94 23.00
CA LYS A 295 13.30 37.00 23.07
C LYS A 295 12.23 36.87 21.97
N GLN A 296 12.18 37.78 20.99
CA GLN A 296 11.19 37.74 19.91
C GLN A 296 11.34 36.52 18.97
N SER A 297 12.51 35.86 18.96
CA SER A 297 12.82 34.70 18.13
C SER A 297 12.69 33.36 18.87
N ARG A 298 11.86 33.32 19.92
CA ARG A 298 11.55 32.11 20.68
C ARG A 298 10.91 31.05 19.80
N ALA A 299 11.33 29.81 20.00
CA ALA A 299 10.70 28.65 19.39
C ALA A 299 9.27 28.53 19.92
N LYS A 300 8.32 28.36 19.00
CA LYS A 300 6.90 28.13 19.31
C LYS A 300 6.66 26.63 19.56
N PRO A 301 5.58 26.29 20.31
CA PRO A 301 5.13 24.91 20.44
C PRO A 301 4.96 24.25 19.08
N VAL A 302 5.49 23.05 18.92
CA VAL A 302 5.45 22.32 17.64
C VAL A 302 5.44 20.82 17.87
N ARG A 303 4.70 20.08 17.04
CA ARG A 303 4.71 18.62 17.07
C ARG A 303 6.03 18.09 16.51
N LYS A 304 6.71 17.23 17.27
CA LYS A 304 7.97 16.61 16.86
C LYS A 304 7.94 15.12 17.13
N LEU A 305 8.61 14.37 16.27
CA LEU A 305 8.99 13.00 16.55
C LEU A 305 10.09 13.01 17.62
N ILE A 306 9.85 12.33 18.73
CA ILE A 306 10.82 12.16 19.81
C ILE A 306 10.98 10.69 20.14
N GLY A 307 12.13 10.33 20.71
CA GLY A 307 12.27 9.07 21.43
C GLY A 307 11.74 9.24 22.85
N SER A 308 11.07 8.22 23.38
CA SER A 308 10.43 8.19 24.69
C SER A 308 10.61 6.83 25.37
N TYR A 309 10.50 6.82 26.70
CA TYR A 309 10.46 5.58 27.46
C TYR A 309 9.06 4.99 27.55
N PHE A 310 8.02 5.73 27.16
CA PHE A 310 6.65 5.25 27.25
C PHE A 310 5.78 5.89 26.18
N ASP A 311 4.70 5.23 25.82
CA ASP A 311 3.59 5.86 25.13
C ASP A 311 2.25 5.24 25.50
N VAL A 312 1.19 6.03 25.30
CA VAL A 312 -0.19 5.65 25.60
C VAL A 312 -0.97 5.57 24.30
N LYS A 313 -1.72 4.48 24.11
CA LYS A 313 -2.49 4.19 22.87
C LYS A 313 -1.64 4.29 21.60
N ILE A 314 -0.40 3.81 21.65
CA ILE A 314 0.44 3.71 20.46
C ILE A 314 0.02 2.49 19.63
N LEU A 315 -0.01 2.64 18.31
CA LEU A 315 -0.29 1.55 17.38
C LEU A 315 1.03 0.93 16.92
N ILE A 316 1.32 -0.29 17.35
CA ILE A 316 2.61 -0.96 17.11
C ILE A 316 2.45 -2.14 16.16
N TYR A 317 3.26 -2.16 15.10
CA TYR A 317 3.37 -3.27 14.17
C TYR A 317 3.88 -4.55 14.87
N ALA A 318 3.23 -5.69 14.65
CA ALA A 318 3.47 -6.93 15.37
C ALA A 318 4.96 -7.34 15.48
N PRO A 319 5.76 -7.40 14.39
CA PRO A 319 7.20 -7.67 14.49
C PRO A 319 7.98 -6.69 15.37
N MET A 320 7.63 -5.40 15.33
CA MET A 320 8.25 -4.38 16.20
C MET A 320 7.86 -4.60 17.66
N LEU A 321 6.60 -4.98 17.92
CA LEU A 321 6.12 -5.29 19.26
C LEU A 321 6.86 -6.51 19.84
N LYS A 322 7.01 -7.58 19.05
CA LYS A 322 7.80 -8.76 19.44
C LYS A 322 9.23 -8.37 19.81
N TRP A 323 9.85 -7.50 19.01
CA TRP A 323 11.18 -6.98 19.31
C TRP A 323 11.20 -6.24 20.65
N TYR A 324 10.26 -5.33 20.90
CA TYR A 324 10.15 -4.61 22.17
C TYR A 324 10.01 -5.54 23.38
N LEU A 325 9.11 -6.53 23.31
CA LEU A 325 8.88 -7.49 24.39
C LEU A 325 10.13 -8.34 24.67
N SER A 326 10.81 -8.82 23.61
CA SER A 326 12.07 -9.56 23.76
C SER A 326 13.21 -8.74 24.39
N HIS A 327 13.11 -7.41 24.36
CA HIS A 327 14.06 -6.49 24.99
C HIS A 327 13.56 -5.97 26.35
N GLY A 328 12.52 -6.59 26.92
CA GLY A 328 12.05 -6.31 28.27
C GLY A 328 11.14 -5.09 28.40
N LEU A 329 10.66 -4.50 27.30
CA LEU A 329 9.59 -3.51 27.39
C LEU A 329 8.29 -4.18 27.83
N HIS A 330 7.45 -3.42 28.52
CA HIS A 330 6.24 -3.91 29.15
C HIS A 330 5.00 -3.20 28.60
N ILE A 331 3.97 -3.99 28.26
CA ILE A 331 2.64 -3.49 27.90
C ILE A 331 1.79 -3.42 29.16
N SER A 332 1.26 -2.24 29.49
CA SER A 332 0.39 -2.07 30.66
C SER A 332 -1.09 -2.18 30.33
N LYS A 333 -1.48 -1.92 29.07
CA LYS A 333 -2.87 -1.95 28.64
C LYS A 333 -2.98 -2.19 27.14
N THR A 334 -3.97 -2.96 26.71
CA THR A 334 -4.33 -3.17 25.31
C THR A 334 -5.72 -2.60 25.01
N TYR A 335 -5.97 -2.23 23.75
CA TYR A 335 -7.22 -1.60 23.34
C TYR A 335 -7.88 -2.36 22.17
N CYS A 336 -7.29 -2.29 20.99
CA CYS A 336 -7.77 -3.00 19.82
C CYS A 336 -6.62 -3.54 18.98
N PHE A 337 -6.94 -4.43 18.05
CA PHE A 337 -5.98 -5.03 17.13
C PHE A 337 -6.48 -4.89 15.69
N ILE A 338 -5.62 -4.35 14.83
CA ILE A 338 -5.87 -4.24 13.39
C ILE A 338 -5.25 -5.48 12.75
N LYS A 339 -6.09 -6.45 12.42
CA LYS A 339 -5.70 -7.74 11.83
C LYS A 339 -5.38 -7.58 10.35
N ALA A 340 -4.30 -8.23 9.94
CA ALA A 340 -3.86 -8.33 8.55
C ALA A 340 -3.34 -9.75 8.26
N SER A 341 -3.16 -10.07 6.99
CA SER A 341 -2.39 -11.23 6.54
C SER A 341 -0.92 -10.86 6.41
N SER A 342 -0.02 -11.81 6.69
CA SER A 342 1.43 -11.58 6.65
C SER A 342 2.03 -12.13 5.37
N HIS A 343 2.48 -11.26 4.47
CA HIS A 343 3.22 -11.69 3.28
C HIS A 343 4.32 -10.70 2.91
N LYS A 344 5.39 -11.21 2.28
CA LYS A 344 6.44 -10.39 1.65
C LYS A 344 6.01 -9.93 0.26
N ALA A 345 4.91 -9.19 0.19
CA ALA A 345 4.25 -8.85 -1.08
C ALA A 345 5.17 -8.11 -2.07
N PHE A 346 6.14 -7.34 -1.57
CA PHE A 346 7.04 -6.54 -2.40
C PHE A 346 8.41 -7.19 -2.64
N ASP A 347 8.67 -8.40 -2.14
CA ASP A 347 9.97 -9.09 -2.31
C ASP A 347 10.44 -9.16 -3.78
N PRO A 348 9.57 -9.44 -4.78
CA PRO A 348 9.98 -9.39 -6.19
C PRO A 348 10.50 -8.02 -6.62
N PHE A 349 9.83 -6.94 -6.20
CA PHE A 349 10.24 -5.57 -6.48
C PHE A 349 11.58 -5.24 -5.80
N ILE A 350 11.74 -5.64 -4.53
CA ILE A 350 13.00 -5.44 -3.80
C ILE A 350 14.15 -6.14 -4.52
N LYS A 351 13.96 -7.41 -4.89
CA LYS A 351 14.96 -8.18 -5.64
C LYS A 351 15.29 -7.52 -6.97
N ALA A 352 14.31 -7.03 -7.72
CA ALA A 352 14.54 -6.33 -8.97
C ALA A 352 15.41 -5.07 -8.79
N VAL A 353 15.07 -4.22 -7.80
CA VAL A 353 15.85 -3.01 -7.50
C VAL A 353 17.25 -3.36 -7.00
N SER A 354 17.38 -4.29 -6.05
CA SER A 354 18.66 -4.68 -5.48
C SER A 354 19.58 -5.37 -6.49
N ASN A 355 19.05 -6.23 -7.37
CA ASN A 355 19.83 -6.88 -8.42
C ASN A 355 20.37 -5.85 -9.42
N ALA A 356 19.52 -4.92 -9.88
CA ALA A 356 19.94 -3.87 -10.81
C ALA A 356 21.04 -2.97 -10.20
N ARG A 357 20.97 -2.69 -8.89
CA ARG A 357 22.00 -1.93 -8.19
C ARG A 357 23.33 -2.68 -8.13
N ARG A 358 23.31 -3.96 -7.73
CA ARG A 358 24.52 -4.80 -7.70
C ARG A 358 25.14 -4.96 -9.08
N GLU A 359 24.32 -5.09 -10.12
CA GLU A 359 24.80 -5.13 -11.51
C GLU A 359 25.51 -3.83 -11.91
N GLY A 360 24.99 -2.66 -11.52
CA GLY A 360 25.65 -1.38 -11.80
C GLY A 360 26.94 -1.15 -11.02
N ASP A 361 27.10 -1.79 -9.86
CA ASP A 361 28.35 -1.78 -9.09
C ASP A 361 29.44 -2.62 -9.78
N VAL A 362 29.05 -3.72 -10.45
CA VAL A 362 29.96 -4.61 -11.20
C VAL A 362 30.26 -4.05 -12.59
N ASP A 363 29.24 -3.59 -13.31
CA ASP A 363 29.32 -3.09 -14.67
C ASP A 363 28.97 -1.60 -14.71
N LYS A 364 30.01 -0.76 -14.87
CA LYS A 364 29.86 0.70 -14.92
C LYS A 364 28.97 1.19 -16.07
N SER A 365 28.79 0.41 -17.15
CA SER A 365 27.87 0.79 -18.23
C SER A 365 26.40 0.81 -17.76
N LYS A 366 26.08 0.03 -16.72
CA LYS A 366 24.76 -0.04 -16.09
C LYS A 366 24.58 0.91 -14.91
N ALA A 367 25.57 1.74 -14.60
CA ALA A 367 25.52 2.67 -13.45
C ALA A 367 24.31 3.62 -13.51
N MET A 368 23.94 4.09 -14.70
CA MET A 368 22.74 4.90 -14.89
C MET A 368 21.48 4.13 -14.46
N ILE A 369 21.32 2.89 -14.93
CA ILE A 369 20.19 2.02 -14.60
C ILE A 369 20.13 1.73 -13.09
N ALA A 370 21.28 1.54 -12.44
CA ALA A 370 21.36 1.32 -11.00
C ALA A 370 20.88 2.53 -10.18
N GLU A 371 21.36 3.74 -10.50
CA GLU A 371 20.90 4.96 -9.82
C GLU A 371 19.42 5.24 -10.08
N MET A 372 18.94 4.90 -11.27
CA MET A 372 17.53 4.97 -11.59
C MET A 372 16.67 4.00 -10.78
N MET A 373 17.06 2.73 -10.69
CA MET A 373 16.30 1.73 -9.92
C MET A 373 16.30 2.06 -8.42
N LYS A 374 17.39 2.64 -7.91
CA LYS A 374 17.45 3.19 -6.55
C LYS A 374 16.43 4.30 -6.34
N LEU A 375 16.29 5.20 -7.31
CA LEU A 375 15.31 6.28 -7.25
C LEU A 375 13.88 5.72 -7.29
N VAL A 376 13.59 4.78 -8.19
CA VAL A 376 12.30 4.07 -8.27
C VAL A 376 11.97 3.38 -6.95
N GLY A 377 12.92 2.65 -6.36
CA GLY A 377 12.74 1.98 -5.06
C GLY A 377 12.33 2.94 -3.94
N ASN A 378 13.01 4.07 -3.80
CA ASN A 378 12.71 5.06 -2.76
C ASN A 378 11.40 5.82 -3.05
N SER A 379 11.13 6.15 -4.32
CA SER A 379 9.93 6.88 -4.73
C SER A 379 8.66 6.05 -4.57
N ALA A 380 8.71 4.74 -4.82
CA ALA A 380 7.59 3.84 -4.59
C ALA A 380 7.16 3.84 -3.11
N PHE A 381 8.12 3.71 -2.18
CA PHE A 381 7.84 3.78 -0.74
C PHE A 381 7.17 5.11 -0.35
N GLY A 382 7.73 6.23 -0.79
CA GLY A 382 7.18 7.55 -0.49
C GLY A 382 5.78 7.78 -1.04
N ARG A 383 5.48 7.24 -2.23
CA ARG A 383 4.14 7.33 -2.83
C ARG A 383 3.12 6.48 -2.07
N SER A 384 3.50 5.29 -1.61
CA SER A 384 2.61 4.42 -0.82
C SER A 384 2.20 5.02 0.52
N GLY A 385 3.08 5.82 1.15
CA GLY A 385 2.79 6.52 2.41
C GLY A 385 2.26 7.95 2.24
N MET A 386 1.87 8.35 1.02
CA MET A 386 1.47 9.72 0.73
C MET A 386 0.11 10.08 1.34
N ASP A 387 0.06 11.19 2.07
CA ASP A 387 -1.18 11.71 2.66
C ASP A 387 -2.02 12.43 1.60
N MET A 388 -2.85 11.67 0.89
CA MET A 388 -3.73 12.17 -0.17
C MET A 388 -4.69 13.29 0.31
N SER A 389 -5.01 13.36 1.61
CA SER A 389 -5.88 14.41 2.13
C SER A 389 -5.25 15.80 2.10
N LYS A 390 -3.93 15.91 1.90
CA LYS A 390 -3.22 17.20 1.79
C LYS A 390 -3.23 17.77 0.37
N HIS A 391 -3.67 16.97 -0.61
CA HIS A 391 -3.69 17.33 -2.02
C HIS A 391 -4.98 18.04 -2.44
N LYS A 392 -6.04 17.95 -1.62
CA LYS A 392 -7.30 18.68 -1.81
C LYS A 392 -7.42 19.80 -0.76
N GLU A 393 -7.96 20.93 -1.17
CA GLU A 393 -8.31 22.05 -0.32
C GLU A 393 -9.83 22.22 -0.34
N VAL A 394 -10.45 22.26 0.83
CA VAL A 394 -11.89 22.48 0.96
C VAL A 394 -12.11 23.90 1.43
N LYS A 395 -12.94 24.65 0.69
CA LYS A 395 -13.31 26.03 1.01
C LYS A 395 -14.84 26.13 1.05
N TYR A 396 -15.37 26.85 2.02
CA TYR A 396 -16.78 27.20 2.07
C TYR A 396 -16.98 28.58 1.48
N GLU A 397 -17.93 28.74 0.56
CA GLU A 397 -18.23 30.00 -0.10
C GLU A 397 -19.74 30.16 -0.25
N SER A 398 -20.27 31.33 0.10
CA SER A 398 -21.71 31.64 -0.01
C SER A 398 -21.98 32.72 -1.06
N ASN A 399 -20.95 33.32 -1.64
CA ASN A 399 -21.10 34.34 -2.67
C ASN A 399 -21.12 33.74 -4.08
N ASP A 400 -22.23 33.89 -4.80
CA ASP A 400 -22.44 33.37 -6.16
C ASP A 400 -21.33 33.73 -7.16
N LYS A 401 -20.76 34.95 -7.09
CA LYS A 401 -19.68 35.35 -8.00
C LYS A 401 -18.37 34.64 -7.66
N ALA A 402 -18.08 34.46 -6.37
CA ALA A 402 -16.90 33.75 -5.92
C ALA A 402 -17.01 32.23 -6.17
N ILE A 403 -18.22 31.67 -6.07
CA ILE A 403 -18.51 30.28 -6.42
C ILE A 403 -18.23 30.04 -7.92
N LYS A 404 -18.80 30.87 -8.81
CA LYS A 404 -18.59 30.76 -10.27
C LYS A 404 -17.11 30.87 -10.63
N SER A 405 -16.40 31.86 -10.07
CA SER A 405 -14.97 32.04 -10.31
C SER A 405 -14.12 30.85 -9.85
N LYS A 406 -14.54 30.15 -8.79
CA LYS A 406 -13.84 28.95 -8.29
C LYS A 406 -14.16 27.72 -9.14
N ILE A 407 -15.40 27.54 -9.60
CA ILE A 407 -15.79 26.45 -10.53
C ILE A 407 -15.02 26.55 -11.85
N GLU A 408 -14.81 27.77 -12.35
CA GLU A 408 -14.06 28.03 -13.58
C GLU A 408 -12.54 27.92 -13.39
N HIS A 409 -12.06 27.86 -12.14
CA HIS A 409 -10.63 27.76 -11.87
C HIS A 409 -10.13 26.35 -12.21
N PHE A 410 -8.97 26.27 -12.85
CA PHE A 410 -8.40 25.00 -13.31
C PHE A 410 -8.10 23.99 -12.19
N THR A 411 -8.12 24.41 -10.92
CA THR A 411 -7.99 23.56 -9.73
C THR A 411 -9.29 22.99 -9.21
N PHE A 412 -10.43 23.37 -9.76
CA PHE A 412 -11.72 22.91 -9.28
C PHE A 412 -11.87 21.39 -9.43
N HIS A 413 -12.33 20.72 -8.37
CA HIS A 413 -12.55 19.27 -8.36
C HIS A 413 -14.02 18.91 -8.13
N GLY A 414 -14.74 19.65 -7.29
CA GLY A 414 -16.15 19.38 -7.05
C GLY A 414 -16.82 20.39 -6.12
N LEU A 415 -18.15 20.39 -6.11
CA LEU A 415 -18.98 21.28 -5.30
C LEU A 415 -20.12 20.50 -4.66
N GLU A 416 -20.42 20.78 -3.40
CA GLU A 416 -21.56 20.25 -2.65
C GLU A 416 -22.36 21.42 -2.08
N GLU A 417 -23.63 21.54 -2.47
CA GLU A 417 -24.53 22.57 -1.96
C GLU A 417 -24.94 22.26 -0.52
N LEU A 418 -24.77 23.24 0.36
CA LEU A 418 -25.28 23.28 1.72
C LEU A 418 -26.35 24.36 1.81
N ASN A 419 -27.19 24.31 2.86
CA ASN A 419 -28.37 25.18 2.98
C ASN A 419 -28.12 26.67 2.65
N ASP A 420 -27.02 27.26 3.15
CA ASP A 420 -26.68 28.69 2.94
C ASP A 420 -25.29 28.92 2.32
N SER A 421 -24.63 27.87 1.81
CA SER A 421 -23.28 27.98 1.24
C SER A 421 -22.95 26.79 0.33
N CYS A 422 -21.88 26.90 -0.44
CA CYS A 422 -21.30 25.79 -1.18
C CYS A 422 -20.00 25.33 -0.52
N GLU A 423 -19.84 24.03 -0.32
CA GLU A 423 -18.54 23.41 -0.11
C GLU A 423 -17.87 23.24 -1.47
N ILE A 424 -16.73 23.90 -1.68
CA ILE A 424 -15.92 23.82 -2.90
C ILE A 424 -14.66 23.03 -2.59
N ARG A 425 -14.42 21.99 -3.39
CA ARG A 425 -13.21 21.16 -3.32
C ARG A 425 -12.30 21.54 -4.49
N ASP A 426 -11.10 22.02 -4.16
CA ASP A 426 -10.04 22.33 -5.10
C ASP A 426 -8.91 21.28 -4.99
N GLU A 427 -8.31 20.87 -6.10
CA GLU A 427 -7.00 20.22 -6.14
C GLU A 427 -5.89 21.28 -5.98
N LYS A 428 -4.97 21.12 -5.05
CA LYS A 428 -3.83 22.05 -4.96
C LYS A 428 -3.03 22.00 -6.26
N ALA A 429 -2.65 23.15 -6.80
CA ALA A 429 -1.89 23.27 -8.06
C ALA A 429 -0.63 22.38 -8.14
N SER A 430 0.00 22.05 -7.01
CA SER A 430 1.15 21.12 -6.93
C SER A 430 0.78 19.63 -7.07
N SER A 431 -0.50 19.29 -7.13
CA SER A 431 -1.05 17.93 -7.03
C SER A 431 -1.75 17.47 -8.31
N GLN A 432 -2.08 18.39 -9.22
CA GLN A 432 -2.81 18.11 -10.46
C GLN A 432 -2.07 17.19 -11.43
N GLN A 433 -0.75 17.05 -11.29
CA GLN A 433 0.05 16.11 -12.08
C GLN A 433 0.05 14.67 -11.53
N GLN A 434 -0.72 14.39 -10.48
CA GLN A 434 -0.67 13.13 -9.73
C GLN A 434 -2.00 12.38 -9.59
N GLU A 435 -3.14 12.93 -10.03
CA GLU A 435 -4.49 12.36 -9.77
C GLU A 435 -5.13 11.56 -10.92
N SER A 436 -4.49 11.36 -12.08
CA SER A 436 -5.01 10.43 -13.08
C SER A 436 -4.58 8.98 -12.80
N ASP A 437 -5.12 8.34 -11.76
CA ASP A 437 -4.91 6.90 -11.57
C ASP A 437 -6.01 6.21 -10.74
N PRO A 438 -7.01 5.58 -11.38
CA PRO A 438 -7.92 4.67 -10.71
C PRO A 438 -7.27 3.27 -10.64
N PHE A 439 -6.70 2.90 -9.49
CA PHE A 439 -6.24 1.51 -9.31
C PHE A 439 -7.38 0.59 -8.86
N ILE A 440 -7.63 -0.38 -9.74
CA ILE A 440 -8.45 -1.62 -9.72
C ILE A 440 -9.46 -1.63 -10.88
N ASP A 441 -10.19 -0.54 -11.14
CA ASP A 441 -11.17 -0.52 -12.24
C ASP A 441 -10.54 -0.26 -13.62
N CYS A 442 -9.47 0.54 -13.72
CA CYS A 442 -8.82 0.82 -15.03
C CYS A 442 -7.96 -0.35 -15.55
N TYR A 443 -7.48 -1.23 -14.67
CA TYR A 443 -6.73 -2.41 -15.10
C TYR A 443 -7.64 -3.47 -15.76
N LEU A 444 -8.96 -3.38 -15.54
CA LEU A 444 -9.95 -4.23 -16.20
C LEU A 444 -10.39 -3.68 -17.58
N SER A 445 -10.11 -2.41 -17.89
CA SER A 445 -10.49 -1.79 -19.16
C SER A 445 -9.35 -1.66 -20.18
N ALA A 446 -8.09 -1.72 -19.76
CA ALA A 446 -6.94 -1.39 -20.61
C ALA A 446 -6.09 -2.58 -21.14
N ARG A 447 -6.52 -3.84 -20.99
CA ARG A 447 -5.86 -4.98 -21.70
C ARG A 447 -6.80 -6.08 -22.17
#